data_AF-A0A9P0GD32-F1
#
_entry.id   AF-A0A9P0GD32-F1
#
_cell.length_a   1.000
_cell.length_b   1.000
_cell.length_c   1.000
_cell.angle_alpha   90.00
_cell.angle_beta   90.00
_cell.angle_gamma   90.00
#
_symmetry.space_group_name_H-M   'P 1'
#
loop_
_entity.id
_entity.type
_entity.pdbx_description
1 polymer ?
#
loop_
_entity_poly.entity_id
_entity_poly.type
_entity_poly.pdbx_seq_one_letter_code
_entity_poly.pdbx_strand_id
1 'polypeptide(L)'
;MSLLSKTDYLTLLNLNEINALSPQEMAQDYEELSKEWYHLILNKKDINLLACAPNTKWYSICRCHLIVDDGSTAHEHFHALIHFINGFTMLAYQKKLQRTGTRLHSKTTFKKIICLDHAVGVLGYITCADGQKSLRRDGYGLRGTPYSHYDRRVFKQDRLHSRGKQCCLVRTEILELASECVKNLEK
;
A
#
# COMPACT_ATOMS: atom_id res chain seq x y z
N MET A 1 1.07 -7.16 22.32
CA MET A 1 0.02 -6.47 21.51
C MET A 1 -0.68 -7.55 20.70
N SER A 2 -2.00 -7.73 20.85
CA SER A 2 -2.74 -8.73 20.06
C SER A 2 -2.72 -8.39 18.57
N LEU A 3 -2.64 -9.38 17.70
CA LEU A 3 -2.81 -9.21 16.25
C LEU A 3 -4.27 -8.81 15.95
N LEU A 4 -4.51 -7.98 14.95
CA LEU A 4 -5.89 -7.71 14.49
C LEU A 4 -6.45 -9.03 13.91
N SER A 5 -7.67 -9.44 14.24
CA SER A 5 -8.22 -10.64 13.61
C SER A 5 -8.46 -10.37 12.11
N LYS A 6 -8.45 -11.41 11.28
CA LYS A 6 -8.77 -11.28 9.85
C LYS A 6 -10.17 -10.69 9.64
N THR A 7 -11.12 -11.11 10.47
CA THR A 7 -12.50 -10.60 10.45
C THR A 7 -12.53 -9.11 10.74
N ASP A 8 -11.87 -8.65 11.81
CA ASP A 8 -11.83 -7.23 12.17
C ASP A 8 -11.17 -6.40 11.08
N TYR A 9 -10.12 -6.92 10.46
CA TYR A 9 -9.49 -6.27 9.32
C TYR A 9 -10.43 -6.09 8.13
N LEU A 10 -11.10 -7.16 7.70
CA LEU A 10 -12.03 -7.10 6.58
C LEU A 10 -13.22 -6.20 6.87
N THR A 11 -13.76 -6.26 8.09
CA THR A 11 -14.81 -5.36 8.57
C THR A 11 -14.34 -3.91 8.47
N LEU A 12 -13.13 -3.61 8.93
CA LEU A 12 -12.57 -2.27 8.83
C LEU A 12 -12.47 -1.80 7.38
N LEU A 13 -11.93 -2.63 6.48
CA LEU A 13 -11.83 -2.25 5.06
C LEU A 13 -13.20 -1.98 4.43
N ASN A 14 -14.20 -2.78 4.78
CA ASN A 14 -15.55 -2.66 4.25
C ASN A 14 -16.26 -1.42 4.80
N LEU A 15 -16.17 -1.16 6.11
CA LEU A 15 -16.78 0.01 6.75
C LEU A 15 -16.25 1.33 6.20
N ASN A 16 -15.01 1.35 5.74
CA ASN A 16 -14.38 2.54 5.18
C ASN A 16 -14.37 2.54 3.65
N GLU A 17 -15.12 1.63 3.02
CA GLU A 17 -15.26 1.54 1.56
C GLU A 17 -13.91 1.51 0.81
N ILE A 18 -12.89 0.93 1.44
CA ILE A 18 -11.56 0.80 0.84
C ILE A 18 -11.68 -0.28 -0.23
N ASN A 19 -11.91 0.14 -1.47
CA ASN A 19 -12.00 -0.71 -2.65
C ASN A 19 -10.75 -0.54 -3.49
N ALA A 20 -10.14 -1.66 -3.90
CA ALA A 20 -8.94 -1.58 -4.73
C ALA A 20 -9.32 -1.23 -6.17
N LEU A 21 -8.61 -0.27 -6.74
CA LEU A 21 -8.81 0.23 -8.09
C LEU A 21 -7.85 -0.43 -9.07
N SER A 22 -8.23 -0.46 -10.34
CA SER A 22 -7.40 -1.02 -11.39
C SER A 22 -6.10 -0.20 -11.58
N PRO A 23 -5.02 -0.82 -12.09
CA PRO A 23 -3.84 -0.09 -12.53
C PRO A 23 -4.15 0.99 -13.56
N GLN A 24 -5.14 0.77 -14.43
CA GLN A 24 -5.64 1.78 -15.38
C GLN A 24 -6.19 3.01 -14.68
N GLU A 25 -7.17 2.83 -13.79
CA GLU A 25 -7.79 3.93 -13.04
C GLU A 25 -6.74 4.68 -12.22
N MET A 26 -5.81 3.95 -11.61
CA MET A 26 -4.68 4.53 -10.87
C MET A 26 -3.79 5.39 -11.79
N ALA A 27 -3.43 4.88 -12.97
CA ALA A 27 -2.62 5.64 -13.92
C ALA A 27 -3.36 6.88 -14.42
N GLN A 28 -4.64 6.76 -14.74
CA GLN A 28 -5.47 7.89 -15.15
C GLN A 28 -5.51 8.98 -14.07
N ASP A 29 -5.84 8.61 -12.83
CA ASP A 29 -5.88 9.56 -11.71
C ASP A 29 -4.52 10.23 -11.50
N TYR A 30 -3.41 9.51 -11.72
CA TYR A 30 -2.06 10.03 -11.53
C TYR A 30 -1.69 11.06 -12.61
N GLU A 31 -2.03 10.80 -13.87
CA GLU A 31 -1.81 11.73 -14.98
C GLU A 31 -2.66 13.00 -14.84
N GLU A 32 -3.91 12.86 -14.40
CA GLU A 32 -4.78 14.01 -14.12
C GLU A 32 -4.26 14.84 -12.93
N LEU A 33 -3.79 14.16 -11.87
CA LEU A 33 -3.38 14.78 -10.61
C LEU A 33 -2.20 14.03 -9.98
N SER A 34 -0.97 14.43 -10.32
CA SER A 34 0.25 13.75 -9.85
C SER A 34 0.71 14.14 -8.43
N LYS A 35 0.03 15.09 -7.77
CA LYS A 35 0.40 15.60 -6.43
C LYS A 35 -0.28 14.79 -5.32
N GLU A 36 0.31 14.81 -4.11
CA GLU A 36 -0.30 14.21 -2.91
C GLU A 36 -0.57 12.69 -2.96
N TRP A 37 0.27 11.95 -3.69
CA TRP A 37 0.30 10.49 -3.69
C TRP A 37 1.28 9.93 -2.68
N TYR A 38 0.88 8.87 -1.96
CA TYR A 38 1.69 8.29 -0.90
C TYR A 38 1.63 6.77 -0.84
N HIS A 39 2.79 6.15 -0.65
CA HIS A 39 2.92 4.82 -0.08
C HIS A 39 2.88 4.94 1.45
N LEU A 40 1.80 4.45 2.04
CA LEU A 40 1.63 4.38 3.48
C LEU A 40 2.31 3.15 4.06
N ILE A 41 2.97 3.34 5.19
CA ILE A 41 3.29 2.28 6.15
C ILE A 41 2.50 2.65 7.39
N LEU A 42 1.44 1.92 7.69
CA LEU A 42 0.40 2.34 8.62
C LEU A 42 0.38 1.43 9.85
N ASN A 43 0.37 2.04 11.03
CA ASN A 43 0.17 1.31 12.27
C ASN A 43 -1.30 0.94 12.43
N LYS A 44 -1.57 -0.25 12.98
CA LYS A 44 -2.94 -0.72 13.22
C LYS A 44 -3.84 0.26 14.00
N LYS A 45 -3.24 1.06 14.90
CA LYS A 45 -3.99 2.03 15.72
C LYS A 45 -4.53 3.21 14.91
N ASP A 46 -3.90 3.52 13.78
CA ASP A 46 -4.22 4.71 13.00
C ASP A 46 -5.12 4.41 11.80
N ILE A 47 -5.48 3.15 11.54
CA ILE A 47 -6.21 2.80 10.32
C ILE A 47 -7.58 3.49 10.28
N ASN A 48 -8.36 3.42 11.36
CA ASN A 48 -9.66 4.11 11.40
C ASN A 48 -9.51 5.63 11.21
N LEU A 49 -8.45 6.22 11.77
CA LEU A 49 -8.20 7.65 11.66
C LEU A 49 -7.85 8.07 10.24
N LEU A 50 -7.07 7.27 9.52
CA LEU A 50 -6.72 7.53 8.12
C LEU A 50 -7.86 7.18 7.16
N ALA A 51 -8.60 6.11 7.44
CA ALA A 51 -9.70 5.67 6.61
C ALA A 51 -10.87 6.67 6.63
N CYS A 52 -11.05 7.38 7.76
CA CYS A 52 -11.95 8.53 7.88
C CYS A 52 -11.35 9.87 7.38
N ALA A 53 -10.15 9.87 6.78
CA ALA A 53 -9.57 11.11 6.25
C ALA A 53 -10.39 11.56 5.03
N PRO A 54 -10.90 12.81 5.02
CA PRO A 54 -11.73 13.28 3.92
C PRO A 54 -10.92 13.31 2.63
N ASN A 55 -11.59 13.15 1.48
CA ASN A 55 -10.97 13.26 0.17
C ASN A 55 -9.71 12.39 0.03
N THR A 56 -9.76 11.14 0.52
CA THR A 56 -8.66 10.18 0.42
C THR A 56 -9.10 9.01 -0.45
N LYS A 57 -8.47 8.85 -1.61
CA LYS A 57 -8.67 7.68 -2.48
C LYS A 57 -7.67 6.59 -2.08
N TRP A 58 -8.14 5.36 -1.98
CA TRP A 58 -7.31 4.19 -1.69
C TRP A 58 -7.26 3.28 -2.92
N TYR A 59 -6.06 2.91 -3.37
CA TYR A 59 -5.91 2.08 -4.58
C TYR A 59 -5.65 0.62 -4.25
N SER A 60 -4.96 0.38 -3.14
CA SER A 60 -4.71 -0.97 -2.64
C SER A 60 -4.24 -0.90 -1.20
N ILE A 61 -4.45 -1.98 -0.45
CA ILE A 61 -3.96 -2.14 0.91
C ILE A 61 -3.61 -3.60 1.18
N CYS A 62 -2.61 -3.83 2.02
CA CYS A 62 -2.33 -5.15 2.57
C CYS A 62 -1.89 -5.08 4.02
N ARG A 63 -2.02 -6.21 4.70
CA ARG A 63 -1.35 -6.46 5.98
C ARG A 63 0.03 -7.04 5.74
N CYS A 64 0.94 -6.74 6.65
CA CYS A 64 2.31 -7.17 6.54
C CYS A 64 2.87 -7.53 7.91
N HIS A 65 3.57 -8.66 7.97
CA HIS A 65 4.35 -9.12 9.12
C HIS A 65 5.80 -9.31 8.74
N LEU A 66 6.69 -9.06 9.69
CA LEU A 66 8.02 -9.64 9.64
C LEU A 66 7.94 -11.10 10.07
N ILE A 67 8.42 -12.03 9.24
CA ILE A 67 8.64 -13.42 9.65
C ILE A 67 10.05 -13.50 10.22
N VAL A 68 10.20 -13.89 11.49
CA VAL A 68 11.51 -14.07 12.14
C VAL A 68 12.01 -15.51 11.98
N ASP A 69 13.29 -15.76 12.33
CA ASP A 69 13.98 -17.03 12.02
C ASP A 69 13.35 -18.28 12.65
N ASP A 70 12.67 -18.11 13.79
CA ASP A 70 11.92 -19.20 14.45
C ASP A 70 10.54 -19.47 13.81
N GLY A 71 10.23 -18.78 12.70
CA GLY A 71 8.95 -18.87 11.99
C GLY A 71 7.81 -18.06 12.61
N SER A 72 8.03 -17.41 13.76
CA SER A 72 7.03 -16.54 14.37
C SER A 72 6.89 -15.21 13.60
N THR A 73 5.85 -14.45 13.94
CA THR A 73 5.54 -13.18 13.27
C THR A 73 5.72 -12.00 14.23
N ALA A 74 6.30 -10.92 13.71
CA ALA A 74 6.52 -9.67 14.45
C ALA A 74 6.17 -8.45 13.59
N HIS A 75 6.11 -7.28 14.23
CA HIS A 75 6.01 -5.98 13.56
C HIS A 75 4.85 -5.84 12.56
N GLU A 76 3.64 -6.21 12.97
CA GLU A 76 2.44 -5.98 12.16
C GLU A 76 2.26 -4.50 11.79
N HIS A 77 2.09 -4.26 10.49
CA HIS A 77 1.73 -2.98 9.91
C HIS A 77 1.01 -3.19 8.57
N PHE A 78 0.55 -2.11 7.99
CA PHE A 78 -0.23 -2.13 6.75
C PHE A 78 0.51 -1.33 5.69
N HIS A 79 0.48 -1.79 4.44
CA HIS A 79 0.89 -0.98 3.32
C HIS A 79 -0.32 -0.56 2.53
N ALA A 80 -0.36 0.69 2.10
CA ALA A 80 -1.40 1.16 1.19
C ALA A 80 -0.83 2.16 0.18
N LEU A 81 -1.47 2.20 -0.98
CA LEU A 81 -1.29 3.28 -1.96
C LEU A 81 -2.51 4.19 -1.87
N ILE A 82 -2.28 5.46 -1.56
CA ILE A 82 -3.35 6.46 -1.44
C ILE A 82 -3.04 7.73 -2.21
N HIS A 83 -4.08 8.52 -2.45
CA HIS A 83 -4.02 9.86 -3.02
C HIS A 83 -4.98 10.77 -2.26
N PHE A 84 -4.51 11.93 -1.80
CA PHE A 84 -5.40 12.98 -1.32
C PHE A 84 -5.90 13.83 -2.50
N ILE A 85 -7.21 13.84 -2.70
CA ILE A 85 -7.88 14.46 -3.85
C ILE A 85 -8.58 15.78 -3.46
N ASN A 86 -9.16 16.47 -4.44
CA ASN A 86 -10.00 17.66 -4.23
C ASN A 86 -9.32 18.76 -3.40
N GLY A 87 -8.02 18.98 -3.62
CA GLY A 87 -7.22 19.99 -2.91
C GLY A 87 -6.90 19.64 -1.44
N PHE A 88 -7.29 18.46 -0.96
CA PHE A 88 -6.83 17.96 0.33
C PHE A 88 -5.36 17.55 0.21
N THR A 89 -4.56 17.91 1.20
CA THR A 89 -3.10 17.69 1.19
C THR A 89 -2.65 17.02 2.47
N MET A 90 -1.47 16.41 2.46
CA MET A 90 -0.84 15.87 3.66
C MET A 90 -0.65 16.95 4.73
N LEU A 91 -0.33 18.18 4.32
CA LEU A 91 -0.24 19.32 5.24
C LEU A 91 -1.60 19.65 5.86
N ALA A 92 -2.68 19.65 5.07
CA ALA A 92 -4.03 19.86 5.58
C ALA A 92 -4.45 18.75 6.54
N TYR A 93 -4.10 17.50 6.25
CA TYR A 93 -4.32 16.36 7.13
C TYR A 93 -3.57 16.51 8.46
N GLN A 94 -2.28 16.83 8.43
CA GLN A 94 -1.48 17.09 9.63
C GLN A 94 -2.04 18.23 10.49
N LYS A 95 -2.45 19.34 9.86
CA LYS A 95 -3.11 20.46 10.55
C LYS A 95 -4.43 20.04 11.20
N LYS A 96 -5.22 19.19 10.54
CA LYS A 96 -6.47 18.66 11.11
C LYS A 96 -6.18 17.85 12.37
N LEU A 97 -5.22 16.93 12.31
CA LEU A 97 -4.79 16.14 13.48
C LEU A 97 -4.32 17.01 14.64
N GLN A 98 -3.52 18.05 14.34
CA GLN A 98 -3.05 19.00 15.34
C GLN A 98 -4.21 19.72 16.04
N ARG A 99 -5.21 20.17 15.28
CA ARG A 99 -6.39 20.87 15.82
C ARG A 99 -7.24 19.98 16.73
N THR A 100 -7.33 18.68 16.43
CA THR A 100 -8.08 17.71 17.25
C THR A 100 -7.26 17.12 18.40
N GLY A 101 -6.02 17.59 18.61
CA GLY A 101 -5.12 17.03 19.62
C GLY A 101 -4.72 15.57 19.34
N THR A 102 -4.98 15.08 18.12
CA THR A 102 -4.72 13.70 17.73
C THR A 102 -3.32 13.57 17.16
N ARG A 103 -2.63 12.47 17.47
CA ARG A 103 -1.31 12.17 16.91
C ARG A 103 -1.31 10.77 16.32
N LEU A 104 -0.73 10.64 15.14
CA LEU A 104 -0.44 9.33 14.55
C LEU A 104 0.61 8.61 15.39
N HIS A 105 0.56 7.29 15.37
CA HIS A 105 1.64 6.47 15.89
C HIS A 105 2.94 6.81 15.16
N SER A 106 4.06 6.83 15.90
CA SER A 106 5.41 7.07 15.36
C SER A 106 5.86 6.11 14.24
N LYS A 107 5.14 5.02 14.02
CA LYS A 107 5.42 4.01 12.99
C LYS A 107 4.55 4.19 11.76
N THR A 108 3.59 5.10 11.80
CA THR A 108 2.79 5.49 10.65
C THR A 108 3.57 6.51 9.84
N THR A 109 3.90 6.16 8.60
CA THR A 109 4.74 6.98 7.71
C THR A 109 4.12 7.10 6.33
N PHE A 110 4.39 8.24 5.69
CA PHE A 110 3.90 8.60 4.36
C PHE A 110 5.11 8.80 3.46
N LYS A 111 5.32 7.88 2.52
CA LYS A 111 6.39 8.01 1.52
C LYS A 111 5.78 8.59 0.26
N LYS A 112 6.25 9.78 -0.12
CA LYS A 112 5.72 10.47 -1.31
C LYS A 112 6.02 9.66 -2.56
N ILE A 113 5.01 9.48 -3.40
CA ILE A 113 5.15 8.97 -4.76
C ILE A 113 5.55 10.14 -5.65
N ILE A 114 6.59 9.94 -6.46
CA ILE A 114 7.23 11.00 -7.25
C ILE A 114 7.03 10.84 -8.75
N CYS A 115 6.64 9.64 -9.20
CA CYS A 115 6.33 9.31 -10.59
C CYS A 115 5.38 8.12 -10.65
N LEU A 116 4.75 7.92 -11.81
CA LEU A 116 3.85 6.80 -12.07
C LEU A 116 4.53 5.44 -11.86
N ASP A 117 5.77 5.27 -12.33
CA ASP A 117 6.55 4.03 -12.13
C ASP A 117 6.69 3.65 -10.64
N HIS A 118 6.83 4.65 -9.77
CA HIS A 118 6.87 4.43 -8.33
C HIS A 118 5.51 3.94 -7.82
N ALA A 119 4.39 4.52 -8.26
CA ALA A 119 3.05 4.06 -7.91
C ALA A 119 2.80 2.61 -8.37
N VAL A 120 3.14 2.31 -9.63
CA VAL A 120 3.09 0.96 -10.23
C VAL A 120 3.94 -0.01 -9.42
N GLY A 121 5.15 0.38 -9.03
CA GLY A 121 6.05 -0.42 -8.21
C GLY A 121 5.47 -0.75 -6.83
N VAL A 122 4.76 0.19 -6.20
CA VAL A 122 4.06 -0.01 -4.92
C VAL A 122 2.86 -0.94 -5.09
N LEU A 123 2.08 -0.80 -6.16
CA LEU A 123 0.98 -1.71 -6.44
C LEU A 123 1.48 -3.14 -6.66
N GLY A 124 2.52 -3.32 -7.48
CA GLY A 124 3.19 -4.60 -7.67
C GLY A 124 3.73 -5.20 -6.36
N TYR A 125 4.27 -4.35 -5.48
CA TYR A 125 4.71 -4.76 -4.13
C TYR A 125 3.55 -5.29 -3.29
N ILE A 126 2.41 -4.60 -3.25
CA ILE A 126 1.23 -5.01 -2.47
C ILE A 126 0.62 -6.32 -3.00
N THR A 127 0.64 -6.55 -4.32
CA THR A 127 0.12 -7.79 -4.91
C THR A 127 0.97 -9.04 -4.61
N CYS A 128 2.26 -8.88 -4.31
CA CYS A 128 3.19 -9.99 -4.04
C CYS A 128 3.19 -10.39 -2.57
N ALA A 129 2.98 -11.68 -2.27
CA ALA A 129 2.95 -12.22 -0.90
C ALA A 129 4.31 -12.07 -0.19
N ASP A 130 5.42 -12.10 -0.93
CA ASP A 130 6.77 -12.05 -0.37
C ASP A 130 7.36 -10.62 -0.31
N GLY A 131 6.59 -9.61 -0.75
CA GLY A 131 7.05 -8.24 -0.80
C GLY A 131 8.33 -8.02 -1.62
N GLN A 132 9.23 -7.16 -1.13
CA GLN A 132 10.55 -6.86 -1.69
C GLN A 132 11.63 -7.45 -0.76
N LYS A 133 12.38 -8.46 -1.21
CA LYS A 133 13.62 -8.87 -0.52
C LYS A 133 14.76 -7.95 -0.92
N SER A 134 15.38 -7.25 0.03
CA SER A 134 16.69 -6.64 -0.22
C SER A 134 17.76 -7.73 -0.25
N LEU A 135 18.50 -7.85 -1.36
CA LEU A 135 19.48 -8.91 -1.63
C LEU A 135 20.83 -8.74 -0.90
N ARG A 136 20.85 -8.36 0.39
CA ARG A 136 22.10 -8.42 1.18
C ARG A 136 21.97 -9.45 2.28
N ARG A 137 22.77 -10.50 2.16
CA ARG A 137 22.93 -11.60 3.11
C ARG A 137 23.89 -11.23 4.21
N ASP A 138 23.96 -12.13 5.17
CA ASP A 138 24.96 -12.13 6.18
C ASP A 138 25.92 -13.32 6.16
N GLY A 139 27.00 -13.20 6.94
CA GLY A 139 27.85 -14.27 7.43
C GLY A 139 28.08 -14.06 8.93
N TYR A 140 26.97 -13.96 9.69
CA TYR A 140 26.77 -13.46 11.08
C TYR A 140 26.34 -11.97 11.24
N GLY A 141 25.76 -11.33 10.22
CA GLY A 141 25.46 -9.88 10.05
C GLY A 141 24.12 -9.60 9.33
N LEU A 142 23.04 -10.02 9.99
CA LEU A 142 21.67 -10.27 9.49
C LEU A 142 21.08 -9.26 8.48
N ARG A 143 20.63 -9.79 7.33
CA ARG A 143 19.38 -9.40 6.64
C ARG A 143 18.82 -10.64 5.94
N GLY A 144 17.72 -11.19 6.46
CA GLY A 144 17.17 -12.46 5.98
C GLY A 144 15.67 -12.67 6.16
N THR A 145 14.92 -11.73 6.73
CA THR A 145 13.52 -11.99 7.10
C THR A 145 12.55 -11.42 6.06
N PRO A 146 11.83 -12.27 5.31
CA PRO A 146 10.81 -11.80 4.38
C PRO A 146 9.69 -11.12 5.17
N TYR A 147 9.32 -9.93 4.71
CA TYR A 147 7.99 -9.43 4.99
C TYR A 147 6.99 -10.30 4.25
N SER A 148 5.97 -10.80 4.95
CA SER A 148 4.87 -11.52 4.34
C SER A 148 3.64 -10.63 4.28
N HIS A 149 3.11 -10.49 3.07
CA HIS A 149 1.93 -9.71 2.73
C HIS A 149 0.72 -10.64 2.65
N TYR A 150 -0.26 -10.39 3.49
CA TYR A 150 -1.47 -11.20 3.60
C TYR A 150 -2.69 -10.30 3.80
N ASP A 151 -3.89 -10.90 3.72
CA ASP A 151 -5.17 -10.18 3.64
C ASP A 151 -5.06 -8.94 2.71
N ARG A 152 -4.66 -9.19 1.46
CA ARG A 152 -4.40 -8.15 0.45
C ARG A 152 -5.71 -7.78 -0.23
N ARG A 153 -6.03 -6.48 -0.31
CA ARG A 153 -7.13 -5.96 -1.15
C ARG A 153 -6.54 -5.36 -2.42
N VAL A 154 -6.76 -6.08 -3.52
CA VAL A 154 -6.24 -5.80 -4.85
C VAL A 154 -7.38 -5.81 -5.86
N PHE A 155 -7.19 -5.15 -7.00
CA PHE A 155 -8.23 -5.01 -8.04
C PHE A 155 -8.77 -6.35 -8.52
N LYS A 156 -7.90 -7.35 -8.74
CA LYS A 156 -8.29 -8.72 -9.08
C LYS A 156 -7.53 -9.74 -8.25
N GLN A 157 -8.25 -10.74 -7.76
CA GLN A 157 -7.69 -11.79 -6.89
C GLN A 157 -6.66 -12.67 -7.60
N ASP A 158 -6.79 -12.86 -8.92
CA ASP A 158 -5.86 -13.62 -9.76
C ASP A 158 -4.44 -13.00 -9.84
N ARG A 159 -4.30 -11.72 -9.46
CA ARG A 159 -3.01 -11.03 -9.35
C ARG A 159 -2.30 -11.28 -8.02
N LEU A 160 -2.96 -11.91 -7.05
CA LEU A 160 -2.28 -12.32 -5.83
C LEU A 160 -1.33 -13.47 -6.16
N HIS A 161 -0.05 -13.25 -5.91
CA HIS A 161 0.99 -14.22 -6.23
C HIS A 161 2.07 -14.22 -5.15
N SER A 162 2.98 -15.19 -5.23
CA SER A 162 4.25 -15.21 -4.52
C SER A 162 5.39 -15.03 -5.52
N ARG A 163 6.59 -14.71 -5.03
CA ARG A 163 7.79 -14.54 -5.86
C ARG A 163 8.07 -15.81 -6.65
N GLY A 164 8.38 -15.65 -7.93
CA GLY A 164 8.62 -16.73 -8.87
C GLY A 164 8.27 -16.30 -10.29
N LYS A 165 8.09 -17.26 -11.21
CA LYS A 165 7.73 -16.97 -12.61
C LYS A 165 6.46 -16.13 -12.72
N GLN A 166 5.45 -16.42 -11.90
CA GLN A 166 4.18 -15.69 -11.86
C GLN A 166 4.33 -14.24 -11.40
N CYS A 167 5.32 -13.94 -10.56
CA CYS A 167 5.58 -12.57 -10.09
C CYS A 167 6.01 -11.65 -11.23
N CYS A 168 6.87 -12.14 -12.12
CA CYS A 168 7.26 -11.37 -13.30
C CYS A 168 6.04 -11.09 -14.19
N LEU A 169 5.22 -12.11 -14.45
CA LEU A 169 4.02 -11.98 -15.29
C LEU A 169 3.04 -10.94 -14.72
N VAL A 170 2.66 -11.06 -13.45
CA VAL A 170 1.71 -10.12 -12.82
C VAL A 170 2.27 -8.69 -12.78
N ARG A 171 3.58 -8.52 -12.52
CA ARG A 171 4.19 -7.19 -12.52
C ARG A 171 4.21 -6.57 -13.91
N THR A 172 4.48 -7.37 -14.94
CA THR A 172 4.39 -6.95 -16.33
C THR A 172 2.95 -6.56 -16.69
N GLU A 173 1.96 -7.38 -16.33
CA GLU A 173 0.54 -7.06 -16.56
C GLU A 173 0.15 -5.74 -15.88
N ILE A 174 0.53 -5.53 -14.61
CA ILE A 174 0.22 -4.26 -13.92
C ILE A 174 0.83 -3.07 -14.67
N LEU A 175 2.07 -3.20 -15.15
CA LEU A 175 2.76 -2.16 -15.91
C LEU A 175 2.09 -1.92 -17.27
N GLU A 176 1.74 -2.97 -18.00
CA GLU A 176 1.07 -2.91 -19.30
C GLU A 176 -0.26 -2.20 -19.18
N LEU A 177 -1.08 -2.59 -18.21
CA LEU A 177 -2.38 -1.99 -17.94
C LEU A 177 -2.27 -0.50 -17.57
N ALA A 178 -1.29 -0.13 -16.75
CA ALA A 178 -1.02 1.28 -16.46
C ALA A 178 -0.58 2.05 -17.73
N SER A 179 0.25 1.43 -18.57
CA SER A 179 0.79 2.06 -19.79
C SER A 179 -0.24 2.22 -20.91
N GLU A 180 -1.18 1.29 -21.05
CA GLU A 180 -2.29 1.39 -22.01
C GLU A 180 -3.11 2.66 -21.79
N CYS A 181 -3.32 3.05 -20.54
CA CYS A 181 -4.00 4.29 -20.20
C CYS A 181 -3.25 5.52 -20.71
N VAL A 182 -1.96 5.63 -20.41
CA VAL A 182 -1.12 6.76 -20.83
C VAL A 182 -1.15 6.93 -22.36
N LYS A 183 -1.02 5.83 -23.11
CA LYS A 183 -1.07 5.86 -24.59
C LYS A 183 -2.41 6.33 -25.16
N ASN A 184 -3.51 6.14 -24.44
CA ASN A 184 -4.83 6.59 -24.88
C ASN A 184 -5.06 8.09 -24.61
N LEU A 185 -4.29 8.69 -23.70
CA LEU A 185 -4.31 10.14 -23.44
C LEU A 185 -3.50 10.95 -24.46
N GLU A 186 -2.56 10.30 -25.17
CA GLU A 186 -1.72 10.92 -26.21
C GLU A 186 -2.40 10.97 -27.61
N LYS A 187 -3.61 10.42 -27.75
CA LYS A 187 -4.38 10.40 -29.01
C LYS A 187 -5.46 11.46 -29.02
#